data_AF-A0A9X0I5R8-F1
#
_entry.id   AF-A0A9X0I5R8-F1
#
_cell.length_a   1.000
_cell.length_b   1.000
_cell.length_c   1.000
_cell.angle_alpha   90.00
_cell.angle_beta   90.00
_cell.angle_gamma   90.00
#
_symmetry.space_group_name_H-M   'P 1'
#
loop_
_entity.id
_entity.type
_entity.pdbx_description
1 polymer ?
#
loop_
_entity_poly.entity_id
_entity_poly.type
_entity_poly.pdbx_seq_one_letter_code
_entity_poly.pdbx_strand_id
1 'polypeptide(L)' 'MPRPADDSRFTFGLALDVAQVLAAHGYPLMAEPYDGCGADLLALQQALFSLIYGTDASEVHLP' A
#
# COMPACT_ATOMS: atom_id res chain seq x y z
N MET A 1 -2.97 1.21 -13.51
CA MET A 1 -1.80 1.02 -14.41
C MET A 1 -1.04 -0.21 -13.96
N PRO A 2 -0.50 -1.07 -14.86
CA PRO A 2 0.43 -2.12 -14.46
C PRO A 2 1.72 -1.51 -13.92
N ARG A 3 2.36 -2.17 -12.94
CA ARG A 3 3.70 -1.83 -12.44
C ARG A 3 4.67 -1.75 -13.64
N PRO A 4 5.48 -0.69 -13.79
CA PRO A 4 6.55 -0.69 -14.78
C PRO A 4 7.51 -1.86 -14.47
N ALA A 5 7.79 -2.72 -15.45
CA ALA A 5 8.46 -4.01 -15.24
C ALA A 5 9.81 -3.91 -14.50
N ASP A 6 10.51 -2.78 -14.63
CA ASP A 6 11.82 -2.53 -14.03
C ASP A 6 11.80 -1.63 -12.78
N ASP A 7 10.61 -1.25 -12.28
CA ASP A 7 10.51 -0.32 -11.16
C ASP A 7 10.44 -1.07 -9.82
N SER A 8 11.52 -1.00 -9.05
CA SER A 8 11.70 -1.64 -7.74
C SER A 8 11.12 -0.85 -6.57
N ARG A 9 10.53 0.34 -6.79
CA ARG A 9 10.03 1.20 -5.69
C ARG A 9 8.89 0.56 -4.91
N PHE A 10 8.06 -0.26 -5.57
CA PHE A 10 7.01 -1.03 -4.90
C PHE A 10 7.40 -2.50 -4.80
N THR A 11 7.49 -3.03 -3.58
CA THR A 11 7.78 -4.44 -3.30
C THR A 11 6.81 -5.00 -2.27
N PHE A 12 6.69 -6.33 -2.23
CA PHE A 12 5.93 -7.01 -1.17
C PHE A 12 6.52 -6.74 0.22
N GLY A 13 7.85 -6.68 0.33
CA GLY A 13 8.54 -6.33 1.59
C GLY A 13 8.16 -4.95 2.11
N LEU A 14 8.08 -3.95 1.22
CA LEU A 14 7.65 -2.60 1.60
C LEU A 14 6.24 -2.58 2.23
N ALA A 15 5.30 -3.38 1.71
CA ALA A 15 3.96 -3.46 2.29
C ALA A 15 3.98 -4.01 3.72
N LEU A 16 4.84 -5.00 3.99
CA LEU A 16 5.02 -5.54 5.34
C LEU A 16 5.73 -4.55 6.28
N ASP A 17 6.75 -3.85 5.80
CA ASP A 17 7.46 -2.84 6.59
C ASP A 17 6.50 -1.70 7.00
N VAL A 18 5.65 -1.25 6.08
CA VAL A 18 4.62 -0.25 6.40
C VAL A 18 3.56 -0.80 7.34
N ALA A 19 3.14 -2.07 7.20
CA ALA A 19 2.22 -2.69 8.14
C ALA A 19 2.78 -2.72 9.57
N GLN A 20 4.09 -2.95 9.74
CA GLN A 20 4.76 -2.86 11.04
C GLN A 20 4.75 -1.44 11.61
N VAL A 21 4.98 -0.43 10.76
CA VAL A 21 4.90 0.99 11.18
C VAL A 21 3.47 1.32 11.64
N LEU A 22 2.45 0.92 10.87
CA LEU A 22 1.05 1.13 11.26
C LEU A 22 0.73 0.45 12.60
N ALA A 23 1.20 -0.77 12.80
CA ALA A 23 1.02 -1.49 14.06
C ALA A 23 1.66 -0.74 15.25
N ALA A 24 2.85 -0.17 15.07
CA ALA A 24 3.50 0.66 16.08
C ALA A 24 2.71 1.93 16.42
N HIS A 25 1.81 2.37 15.54
CA HIS A 25 0.90 3.51 15.74
C HIS A 25 -0.52 3.11 16.21
N GLY A 26 -0.73 1.84 16.59
CA GLY A 26 -1.99 1.37 17.16
C GLY A 26 -2.99 0.79 16.16
N TYR A 27 -2.58 0.57 14.91
CA TYR A 27 -3.35 -0.25 13.99
C TYR A 27 -3.19 -1.75 14.30
N PRO A 28 -4.13 -2.61 13.87
CA PRO A 28 -3.97 -4.04 13.97
C PRO A 28 -2.71 -4.52 13.24
N LEU A 29 -1.99 -5.46 13.85
CA LEU A 29 -0.84 -6.09 13.22
C LEU A 29 -1.33 -7.03 12.12
N MET A 30 -1.16 -6.62 10.86
CA MET A 30 -1.55 -7.40 9.67
C MET A 30 -0.71 -8.69 9.44
N ALA A 31 0.13 -9.06 10.41
CA ALA A 31 0.86 -10.32 10.48
C ALA A 31 0.25 -11.32 11.49
N GLU A 32 -0.72 -10.88 12.31
CA GLU A 32 -1.48 -11.73 13.22
C GLU A 32 -2.88 -12.03 12.66
N PRO A 33 -3.40 -13.24 12.90
CA PRO A 33 -4.71 -13.62 12.39
C PRO A 33 -5.82 -12.87 13.15
N TYR A 34 -6.51 -11.98 12.45
CA TYR A 34 -7.78 -11.39 12.85
C TYR A 34 -8.77 -11.36 11.68
N ASP A 35 -10.05 -11.21 11.97
CA ASP A 35 -11.09 -11.13 10.94
C ASP A 35 -10.89 -9.85 10.10
N GLY A 36 -10.68 -10.02 8.79
CA GLY A 36 -10.35 -8.92 7.88
C GLY A 36 -8.85 -8.69 7.61
N CYS A 37 -7.94 -9.40 8.27
CA CYS A 37 -6.48 -9.22 8.09
C CYS A 37 -6.02 -9.27 6.63
N GLY A 38 -6.53 -10.22 5.84
CA GLY A 38 -6.17 -10.33 4.42
C GLY A 38 -6.71 -9.18 3.57
N ALA A 39 -7.90 -8.66 3.91
CA ALA A 39 -8.51 -7.55 3.19
C ALA A 39 -7.76 -6.24 3.49
N ASP A 40 -7.37 -6.02 4.75
CA ASP A 40 -6.59 -4.86 5.16
C ASP A 40 -5.20 -4.86 4.50
N LEU A 41 -4.53 -6.01 4.44
CA LEU A 41 -3.24 -6.13 3.78
C LEU A 41 -3.34 -5.83 2.28
N LEU A 42 -4.39 -6.31 1.61
CA LEU A 42 -4.65 -6.01 0.21
C LEU A 42 -4.95 -4.51 0.01
N ALA A 43 -5.75 -3.90 0.89
CA ALA A 43 -6.06 -2.48 0.83
C ALA A 43 -4.79 -1.62 1.02
N LEU A 44 -3.91 -2.00 1.96
CA LEU A 44 -2.61 -1.36 2.16
C LEU A 44 -1.73 -1.50 0.92
N GLN A 45 -1.66 -2.70 0.33
CA GLN A 45 -0.92 -2.96 -0.90
C GLN A 45 -1.39 -2.05 -2.05
N GLN A 46 -2.70 -1.89 -2.22
CA GLN A 46 -3.29 -1.03 -3.24
C GLN A 46 -3.05 0.46 -2.97
N ALA A 47 -3.17 0.90 -1.72
CA ALA A 47 -2.93 2.29 -1.33
C ALA A 47 -1.47 2.69 -1.58
N LEU A 48 -0.50 1.85 -1.19
CA LEU A 48 0.91 2.08 -1.45
C LEU A 48 1.25 2.10 -2.94
N PHE A 49 0.65 1.18 -3.71
CA PHE A 49 0.80 1.17 -5.16
C PHE A 49 0.33 2.49 -5.76
N SER A 50 -0.88 2.94 -5.42
CA SER A 50 -1.44 4.20 -5.93
C SER A 50 -0.63 5.42 -5.51
N LEU A 51 -0.12 5.44 -4.27
CA LEU A 51 0.74 6.50 -3.75
C LEU A 51 2.06 6.62 -4.53
N ILE A 52 2.76 5.50 -4.75
CA ILE A 52 4.08 5.49 -5.41
C ILE A 52 3.97 5.80 -6.89
N TYR A 53 2.92 5.30 -7.54
CA TYR A 53 2.73 5.44 -8.99
C TYR A 53 1.79 6.60 -9.36
N GLY A 54 1.38 7.43 -8.40
CA GLY A 54 0.59 8.63 -8.68
C GLY A 54 -0.73 8.34 -9.40
N THR A 55 -1.41 7.24 -9.04
CA THR A 55 -2.78 6.96 -9.55
C THR A 55 -3.84 7.78 -8.80
N ASP A 56 -3.42 8.69 -7.91
CA ASP A 56 -4.33 9.73 -7.43
C ASP A 56 -4.62 10.68 -8.60
N ALA A 57 -5.87 10.73 -9.04
CA ALA A 57 -6.36 11.59 -10.11
C ALA A 57 -6.35 13.10 -9.72
N SER A 58 -5.35 13.53 -8.95
CA SER A 58 -5.09 14.92 -8.59
C SER A 58 -4.02 15.54 -9.51
N GLU A 59 -4.11 15.28 -10.81
CA GLU A 59 -3.68 16.23 -11.84
C GLU A 59 -4.84 16.42 -12.81
N VAL A 60 -5.95 16.98 -12.31
CA VAL A 60 -6.84 17.76 -13.16
C VAL A 60 -6.24 19.16 -13.26
N HIS A 61 -5.18 19.30 -14.05
CA HIS A 61 -4.82 20.59 -14.62
C HIS A 61 -5.75 20.83 -15.82
N LEU A 62 -6.88 21.49 -15.56
CA LEU A 62 -7.75 22.00 -16.63
C LEU A 62 -7.27 23.41 -17.01
N PRO A 63 -6.96 23.68 -18.29
CA PRO A 63 -6.79 25.03 -18.82
C PRO A 63 -8.12 25.79 -18.92
#